data_AF-A0A2S0MW97-F1
#
_entry.id   AF-A0A2S0MW97-F1
#
_cell.length_a   1.000
_cell.length_b   1.000
_cell.length_c   1.000
_cell.angle_alpha   90.00
_cell.angle_beta   90.00
_cell.angle_gamma   90.00
#
_symmetry.space_group_name_H-M   'P 1'
#
loop_
_entity.id
_entity.type
_entity.pdbx_description
1 polymer ?
#
loop_
_entity_poly.entity_id
_entity_poly.type
_entity_poly.pdbx_seq_one_letter_code
_entity_poly.pdbx_strand_id
1 'polypeptide(L)'
;MKKLRVTLELEMSVPEDWELADTSEGTPVLRLPNGTYLDLTMEPLFASDPEETWASTDEDEVLNEILDMVDSEVVHYEFVTH
;
A
#
# COMPACT_ATOMS: atom_id res chain seq x y z
N MET A 1 8.64 -0.08 -23.66
CA MET A 1 8.09 -0.92 -22.58
C MET A 1 6.59 -1.08 -22.79
N LYS A 2 6.00 -2.21 -22.37
CA LYS A 2 4.53 -2.35 -22.32
C LYS A 2 3.99 -1.62 -21.08
N LYS A 3 2.75 -1.14 -21.12
CA LYS A 3 2.07 -0.57 -19.95
C LYS A 3 1.21 -1.64 -19.31
N LEU A 4 1.37 -1.83 -18.00
CA LEU A 4 0.51 -2.65 -17.16
C LEU A 4 -0.32 -1.71 -16.30
N ARG A 5 -1.64 -1.95 -16.22
CA ARG A 5 -2.51 -1.25 -15.27
C ARG A 5 -2.98 -2.28 -14.24
N VAL A 6 -2.72 -1.99 -12.98
CA VAL A 6 -3.19 -2.75 -11.83
C VAL A 6 -4.18 -1.87 -11.06
N THR A 7 -5.26 -2.46 -10.55
CA THR A 7 -6.23 -1.78 -9.68
C THR A 7 -6.37 -2.62 -8.42
N LEU A 8 -6.12 -1.99 -7.28
CA LEU A 8 -6.32 -2.57 -5.95
C LEU A 8 -7.43 -1.77 -5.28
N GLU A 9 -8.47 -2.46 -4.80
CA GLU A 9 -9.56 -1.88 -4.03
C GLU A 9 -9.63 -2.65 -2.71
N LEU A 10 -9.55 -1.93 -1.58
CA LEU A 10 -9.51 -2.52 -0.26
C LEU A 10 -10.65 -1.95 0.59
N GLU A 11 -11.48 -2.83 1.13
CA GLU A 11 -12.44 -2.52 2.18
C GLU A 11 -12.03 -3.31 3.44
N MET A 12 -11.88 -2.60 4.56
CA MET A 12 -11.33 -3.18 5.79
C MET A 12 -12.22 -2.89 6.99
N SER A 13 -12.40 -3.90 7.85
CA SER A 13 -12.90 -3.66 9.21
C SER A 13 -11.72 -3.24 10.09
N VAL A 14 -11.71 -1.97 10.50
CA VAL A 14 -10.63 -1.38 11.32
C VAL A 14 -11.17 -0.87 12.66
N PRO A 15 -10.31 -0.68 13.69
CA PRO A 15 -10.70 -0.09 14.96
C PRO A 15 -11.29 1.33 14.83
N GLU A 16 -12.21 1.67 15.74
CA GLU A 16 -12.90 2.98 15.75
C GLU A 16 -11.99 4.16 16.07
N ASP A 17 -10.85 3.92 16.71
CA ASP A 17 -9.92 4.94 17.18
C ASP A 17 -8.82 5.29 16.17
N TRP A 18 -8.96 4.82 14.92
CA TRP A 18 -8.12 5.23 13.80
C TRP A 18 -8.67 6.51 13.18
N GLU A 19 -7.78 7.45 12.88
CA GLU A 19 -8.14 8.75 12.29
C GLU A 19 -7.41 8.95 10.97
N LEU A 20 -8.00 9.72 10.04
CA LEU A 20 -7.27 10.21 8.87
C LEU A 20 -6.40 11.40 9.25
N ALA A 21 -5.18 11.43 8.73
CA ALA A 21 -4.28 12.56 8.82
C ALA A 21 -3.70 12.89 7.44
N ASP A 22 -3.66 14.18 7.10
CA ASP A 22 -3.07 14.62 5.85
C ASP A 22 -1.57 14.82 6.01
N THR A 23 -0.80 14.30 5.04
CA THR A 23 0.61 14.69 4.88
C THR A 23 0.70 16.07 4.24
N SER A 24 1.86 16.74 4.35
CA SER A 24 2.09 18.03 3.67
C SER A 24 2.03 17.94 2.14
N GLU A 25 2.11 16.73 1.59
CA GLU A 25 2.02 16.45 0.16
C GLU A 25 0.59 16.13 -0.30
N GLY A 26 -0.38 16.11 0.64
CA GLY A 26 -1.79 15.88 0.35
C GLY A 26 -2.20 14.42 0.27
N THR A 27 -1.29 13.48 0.50
CA THR A 27 -1.61 12.06 0.63
C THR A 27 -2.15 11.79 2.04
N PRO A 28 -3.38 11.26 2.19
CA PRO A 28 -3.91 10.87 3.49
C PRO A 28 -3.25 9.59 3.99
N VAL A 29 -2.98 9.54 5.29
CA VAL A 29 -2.48 8.36 6.01
C VAL A 29 -3.37 8.09 7.22
N LEU A 30 -3.27 6.89 7.80
CA LEU A 30 -3.98 6.53 9.01
C LEU A 30 -3.14 6.86 10.25
N ARG A 31 -3.69 7.67 11.15
CA ARG A 31 -3.13 7.91 12.48
C ARG A 31 -3.66 6.86 13.45
N LEU A 32 -2.73 6.14 14.08
CA LEU A 32 -3.01 5.11 15.08
C LEU A 32 -3.03 5.71 16.50
N PRO A 33 -3.68 5.06 17.47
CA PRO A 33 -3.82 5.57 18.85
C PRO A 33 -2.50 5.80 19.59
N ASN A 34 -1.45 5.06 19.23
CA ASN A 34 -0.12 5.18 19.80
C ASN A 34 0.70 6.36 19.22
N GLY A 35 0.11 7.14 18.30
CA GLY A 35 0.79 8.26 17.64
C GLY A 35 1.64 7.85 16.44
N THR A 36 1.61 6.59 16.02
CA THR A 36 2.23 6.12 14.77
C THR A 36 1.29 6.40 13.59
N TYR A 37 1.87 6.54 12.40
CA TYR A 37 1.13 6.66 11.15
C TYR A 37 1.33 5.41 10.31
N LEU A 38 0.25 4.94 9.69
CA LEU A 38 0.22 3.82 8.76
C LEU A 38 -0.12 4.35 7.39
N ASP A 39 0.72 4.00 6.41
CA ASP A 39 0.44 4.16 5.00
C ASP A 39 0.19 2.78 4.38
N LEU A 40 -0.92 2.65 3.67
CA LEU A 40 -1.30 1.49 2.89
C LEU A 40 -0.94 1.75 1.43
N THR A 41 0.13 1.12 0.98
CA THR A 41 0.64 1.14 -0.39
C THR A 41 0.69 -0.31 -0.92
N MET A 42 1.04 -0.46 -2.19
CA MET A 42 1.37 -1.75 -2.77
C MET A 42 2.79 -2.20 -2.36
N GLU A 43 2.92 -3.48 -2.02
CA GLU A 43 4.23 -4.13 -1.85
C GLU A 43 4.28 -5.35 -2.80
N PRO A 44 5.31 -5.47 -3.66
CA PRO A 44 5.46 -6.62 -4.53
C PRO A 44 5.86 -7.86 -3.72
N LEU A 45 5.18 -8.97 -3.98
CA LEU A 45 5.52 -10.28 -3.44
C LEU A 45 6.09 -11.17 -4.54
N PHE A 46 7.03 -12.02 -4.15
CA PHE A 46 7.82 -12.86 -5.05
C PHE A 46 7.68 -14.34 -4.67
N ALA A 47 7.74 -15.19 -5.69
CA ALA A 47 7.78 -16.64 -5.59
C ALA A 47 8.45 -17.19 -6.87
N SER A 48 9.12 -18.34 -6.77
CA SER A 48 9.74 -19.06 -7.89
C SER A 48 8.80 -20.05 -8.59
N ASP A 49 7.71 -20.43 -7.92
CA ASP A 49 6.60 -21.26 -8.36
C ASP A 49 5.27 -20.54 -8.01
N PRO A 50 4.28 -20.49 -8.92
CA PRO A 50 3.00 -19.85 -8.62
C PRO A 50 2.23 -20.46 -7.44
N GLU A 51 2.50 -21.73 -7.10
CA GLU A 51 1.76 -22.50 -6.09
C GLU A 51 2.41 -22.47 -4.68
N GLU A 52 3.60 -21.87 -4.54
CA GLU A 52 4.26 -21.75 -3.24
C GLU A 52 3.84 -20.49 -2.48
N THR A 53 4.42 -20.29 -1.29
CA THR A 53 4.13 -19.11 -0.46
C THR A 53 4.86 -17.91 -1.01
N TRP A 54 4.11 -16.83 -1.23
CA TRP A 54 4.63 -15.56 -1.71
C TRP A 54 5.12 -14.73 -0.52
N ALA A 55 6.25 -14.07 -0.67
CA ALA A 55 6.85 -13.24 0.37
C ALA A 55 7.46 -11.97 -0.22
N SER A 56 7.68 -10.97 0.63
CA SER A 56 8.51 -9.82 0.26
C SER A 56 9.97 -10.27 0.03
N THR A 57 10.76 -9.38 -0.55
CA THR A 57 12.21 -9.60 -0.73
C THR A 57 13.00 -8.81 0.32
N ASP A 58 14.06 -9.42 0.85
CA ASP A 58 15.05 -8.72 1.70
C ASP A 58 16.10 -7.96 0.85
N GLU A 59 16.02 -8.08 -0.48
CA GLU A 59 16.92 -7.42 -1.43
C GLU A 59 16.35 -6.07 -1.87
N ASP A 60 16.78 -5.00 -1.19
CA ASP A 60 16.35 -3.62 -1.47
C ASP A 60 16.53 -3.22 -2.94
N GLU A 61 17.57 -3.70 -3.62
CA GLU A 61 17.80 -3.39 -5.04
C GLU A 61 16.65 -3.90 -5.93
N VAL A 62 16.22 -5.15 -5.72
CA VAL A 62 15.13 -5.77 -6.48
C VAL A 62 13.80 -5.08 -6.17
N LEU A 63 13.55 -4.76 -4.89
CA LEU A 63 12.35 -4.04 -4.49
C LEU A 63 12.28 -2.67 -5.16
N ASN A 64 13.37 -1.89 -5.07
CA ASN A 64 13.43 -0.54 -5.66
C ASN A 64 13.29 -0.57 -7.18
N GLU A 65 13.86 -1.57 -7.88
CA GLU A 65 13.66 -1.71 -9.33
C GLU A 65 12.18 -1.86 -9.72
N ILE A 66 11.38 -2.58 -8.91
CA ILE A 66 9.93 -2.70 -9.13
C ILE A 66 9.21 -1.39 -8.81
N LEU A 67 9.54 -0.76 -7.69
CA LEU A 67 8.91 0.51 -7.28
C LEU A 67 9.20 1.63 -8.30
N ASP A 68 10.39 1.67 -8.88
CA ASP A 68 10.78 2.61 -9.95
C ASP A 68 9.95 2.43 -11.24
N MET A 69 9.30 1.28 -11.45
CA MET A 69 8.40 1.07 -12.59
C MET A 69 7.00 1.65 -12.37
N VAL A 70 6.66 2.09 -11.15
CA VAL A 70 5.37 2.67 -10.82
C VAL A 70 5.33 4.14 -11.25
N ASP A 71 4.71 4.39 -12.42
CA ASP A 71 4.57 5.76 -12.93
C ASP A 71 3.63 6.64 -12.07
N SER A 72 2.67 6.02 -11.39
CA SER A 72 1.71 6.71 -10.52
C SER A 72 0.99 5.71 -9.62
N GLU A 73 0.81 6.08 -8.34
CA GLU A 73 -0.08 5.39 -7.41
C GLU A 73 -1.15 6.40 -6.92
N VAL A 74 -2.39 5.93 -6.78
CA VAL A 74 -3.48 6.72 -6.20
C VAL A 74 -4.13 5.87 -5.13
N VAL A 75 -4.00 6.30 -3.88
CA VAL A 75 -4.62 5.67 -2.71
C VAL A 75 -5.73 6.59 -2.21
N HIS A 76 -6.91 6.02 -1.96
CA HIS A 76 -8.06 6.74 -1.44
C HIS A 76 -8.52 6.08 -0.15
N TYR A 77 -8.60 6.86 0.93
CA TYR A 77 -9.10 6.41 2.21
C TYR A 77 -10.46 7.03 2.47
N GLU A 78 -11.42 6.21 2.85
CA GLU A 78 -12.76 6.63 3.23
C GLU A 78 -13.28 5.71 4.34
N PHE A 79 -13.83 6.30 5.41
CA PHE A 79 -14.61 5.54 6.37
C PHE A 79 -16.06 5.45 5.90
N VAL A 80 -16.52 4.24 5.58
CA VAL A 80 -17.91 3.99 5.17
C VAL A 80 -18.83 4.06 6.38
N THR A 81 -19.74 5.04 6.40
CA THR A 81 -20.81 5.13 7.41
C THR A 81 -22.09 4.51 6.86
N HIS A 82 -22.70 3.59 7.62
CA HIS A 82 -23.94 2.91 7.26
C HIS A 82 -25.15 3.52 7.98
#